data_AF-A0A6B3GTW9-F1
#
_entry.id   AF-A0A6B3GTW9-F1
#
_cell.length_a   1.000
_cell.length_b   1.000
_cell.length_c   1.000
_cell.angle_alpha   90.00
_cell.angle_beta   90.00
_cell.angle_gamma   90.00
#
_symmetry.space_group_name_H-M   'P 1'
#
loop_
_entity.id
_entity.type
_entity.pdbx_description
1 polymer ?
#
loop_
_entity_poly.entity_id
_entity_poly.type
_entity_poly.pdbx_seq_one_letter_code
_entity_poly.pdbx_strand_id
1 'polypeptide(L)'
;HAPAAPYGDGEAMRRALDGAHTLFLVSAHESPHRVREHTTAIDAAVAVGVERIVYVSFQGAAPDATFTFARDHWDTEAHIR
;
A
#
# COMPACT_ATOMS: atom_id res chain seq x y z
N HIS A 1 15.28 -14.54 -3.54
CA HIS A 1 14.22 -13.72 -4.17
C HIS A 1 13.01 -13.71 -3.23
N ALA A 2 12.33 -12.57 -3.07
CA ALA A 2 11.12 -12.52 -2.26
C ALA A 2 10.03 -13.44 -2.88
N PRO A 3 9.25 -14.16 -2.06
CA PRO A 3 8.12 -14.95 -2.55
C PRO A 3 7.04 -14.07 -3.18
N ALA A 4 6.18 -14.67 -4.02
CA ALA A 4 5.00 -13.98 -4.54
C ALA A 4 4.08 -13.57 -3.38
N ALA A 5 3.61 -12.32 -3.43
CA ALA A 5 2.73 -11.76 -2.42
C ALA A 5 1.71 -10.83 -3.10
N PRO A 6 0.42 -11.20 -3.14
CA PRO A 6 -0.66 -10.27 -3.47
C PRO A 6 -0.82 -9.21 -2.36
N TYR A 7 -1.17 -7.97 -2.70
CA TYR A 7 -1.34 -6.89 -1.71
C TYR A 7 -2.41 -7.19 -0.65
N GLY A 8 -3.49 -7.86 -1.03
CA GLY A 8 -4.54 -8.27 -0.09
C GLY A 8 -4.17 -9.45 0.83
N ASP A 9 -3.00 -10.07 0.66
CA ASP A 9 -2.52 -11.18 1.49
C ASP A 9 -1.41 -10.70 2.44
N GLY A 10 -1.83 -10.27 3.64
CA GLY A 10 -0.91 -9.74 4.65
C GLY A 10 0.14 -10.75 5.13
N GLU A 11 -0.19 -12.03 5.17
CA GLU A 11 0.76 -13.09 5.56
C GLU A 11 1.84 -13.29 4.49
N ALA A 12 1.45 -13.33 3.22
CA ALA A 12 2.41 -13.38 2.12
C ALA A 12 3.27 -12.11 2.08
N MET A 13 2.68 -10.93 2.31
CA MET A 13 3.40 -9.66 2.38
C MET A 13 4.43 -9.64 3.52
N ARG A 14 4.07 -10.09 4.73
CA ARG A 14 5.02 -10.21 5.85
C ARG A 14 6.23 -11.08 5.46
N ARG A 15 5.99 -12.26 4.90
CA ARG A 15 7.08 -13.16 4.46
C ARG A 15 7.94 -12.55 3.35
N ALA A 16 7.34 -11.77 2.45
CA ALA A 16 8.05 -11.13 1.36
C ALA A 16 8.89 -9.93 1.80
N LEU A 17 8.47 -9.24 2.86
CA LEU A 17 9.08 -8.02 3.37
C LEU A 17 10.01 -8.24 4.57
N ASP A 18 10.06 -9.45 5.13
CA ASP A 18 10.95 -9.78 6.25
C ASP A 18 12.42 -9.46 5.92
N GLY A 19 13.06 -8.69 6.79
CA GLY A 19 14.42 -8.17 6.61
C GLY A 19 14.56 -6.97 5.66
N ALA A 20 13.48 -6.43 5.10
CA ALA A 20 13.52 -5.21 4.30
C ALA A 20 13.46 -3.95 5.17
N HIS A 21 14.27 -2.94 4.83
CA HIS A 21 14.22 -1.63 5.51
C HIS A 21 13.26 -0.64 4.84
N THR A 22 12.88 -0.87 3.57
CA THR A 22 12.06 0.05 2.79
C THR A 22 11.04 -0.70 1.94
N LEU A 23 9.78 -0.28 2.00
CA LEU A 23 8.74 -0.66 1.06
C LEU A 23 8.59 0.43 0.01
N PHE A 24 8.76 0.07 -1.27
CA PHE A 24 8.36 0.90 -2.40
C PHE A 24 7.03 0.38 -2.96
N LEU A 25 5.92 1.03 -2.60
CA LEU A 25 4.57 0.62 -2.97
C LEU A 25 4.11 1.39 -4.22
N VAL A 26 4.07 0.69 -5.35
CA VAL A 26 3.39 1.16 -6.56
C VAL A 26 1.90 0.86 -6.38
N SER A 27 1.06 1.84 -6.69
CA SER A 27 -0.37 1.84 -6.32
C SER A 27 -1.27 0.84 -7.07
N ALA A 28 -0.75 -0.33 -7.44
CA ALA A 28 -1.53 -1.45 -7.99
C ALA A 28 -2.39 -1.10 -9.23
N HIS A 29 -3.22 -2.07 -9.64
CA HIS A 29 -4.15 -1.97 -10.77
C HIS A 29 -5.52 -1.48 -10.30
N GLU A 30 -6.46 -1.31 -11.22
CA GLU A 30 -7.86 -1.00 -10.89
C GLU A 30 -8.49 -2.16 -10.11
N SER A 31 -8.97 -1.89 -8.89
CA SER A 31 -9.62 -2.89 -8.02
C SER A 31 -10.68 -2.21 -7.15
N PRO A 32 -11.85 -2.82 -6.93
CA PRO A 32 -12.83 -2.32 -5.96
C PRO A 32 -12.33 -2.44 -4.50
N HIS A 33 -11.23 -3.16 -4.27
CA HIS A 33 -10.63 -3.37 -2.95
C HIS A 33 -9.29 -2.65 -2.78
N ARG A 34 -8.97 -1.73 -3.69
CA ARG A 34 -7.65 -1.11 -3.80
C ARG A 34 -7.13 -0.49 -2.51
N VAL A 35 -7.97 0.27 -1.79
CA VAL A 35 -7.58 0.85 -0.50
C VAL A 35 -7.20 -0.27 0.49
N ARG A 36 -8.05 -1.29 0.64
CA ARG A 36 -7.79 -2.44 1.53
C ARG A 36 -6.52 -3.19 1.15
N GLU A 37 -6.28 -3.39 -0.14
CA GLU A 37 -5.07 -4.03 -0.65
C GLU A 37 -3.83 -3.23 -0.25
N HIS A 38 -3.83 -1.91 -0.45
CA HIS A 38 -2.72 -1.06 -0.05
C HIS A 38 -2.49 -1.06 1.46
N THR A 39 -3.54 -0.84 2.25
CA THR A 39 -3.40 -0.81 3.71
C THR A 39 -2.93 -2.15 4.25
N THR A 40 -3.37 -3.27 3.68
CA THR A 40 -2.88 -4.61 4.06
C THR A 40 -1.38 -4.76 3.81
N ALA A 41 -0.88 -4.29 2.66
CA ALA A 41 0.55 -4.32 2.35
C ALA A 41 1.37 -3.39 3.25
N ILE A 42 0.84 -2.19 3.54
CA ILE A 42 1.44 -1.21 4.45
C ILE A 42 1.52 -1.78 5.87
N ASP A 43 0.43 -2.32 6.40
CA ASP A 43 0.35 -2.89 7.74
C ASP A 43 1.30 -4.09 7.88
N ALA A 44 1.41 -4.92 6.85
CA ALA A 44 2.35 -6.03 6.81
C ALA A 44 3.81 -5.54 6.85
N ALA A 45 4.13 -4.47 6.11
CA ALA A 45 5.46 -3.85 6.14
C ALA A 45 5.80 -3.31 7.53
N VAL A 46 4.88 -2.56 8.14
CA VAL A 46 5.04 -2.03 9.49
C VAL A 46 5.23 -3.17 10.50
N ALA A 47 4.46 -4.25 10.38
CA ALA A 47 4.53 -5.39 11.29
C ALA A 47 5.88 -6.12 11.29
N VAL A 48 6.64 -6.08 10.19
CA VAL A 48 7.99 -6.68 10.09
C VAL A 48 9.11 -5.66 10.27
N GLY A 49 8.78 -4.43 10.67
CA GLY A 49 9.76 -3.41 11.03
C GLY A 49 10.34 -2.63 9.84
N VAL A 50 9.64 -2.55 8.71
CA VAL A 50 10.03 -1.64 7.62
C VAL A 50 10.05 -0.20 8.13
N GLU A 51 11.19 0.47 7.98
CA GLU A 51 11.43 1.81 8.54
C GLU A 51 10.97 2.93 7.60
N ARG A 52 10.84 2.65 6.31
CA ARG A 52 10.50 3.63 5.29
C ARG A 52 9.49 3.09 4.29
N ILE A 53 8.42 3.86 4.07
CA ILE A 53 7.43 3.59 3.02
C ILE A 53 7.53 4.70 1.98
N VAL A 54 7.73 4.33 0.71
CA VAL A 54 7.64 5.21 -0.45
C VAL A 54 6.43 4.76 -1.25
N TYR A 55 5.38 5.56 -1.24
CA TYR A 55 4.13 5.27 -1.94
C TYR A 55 4.00 6.13 -3.20
N VAL A 56 3.79 5.49 -4.35
CA VAL A 56 3.50 6.18 -5.60
C VAL A 56 2.01 6.50 -5.65
N SER A 57 1.67 7.67 -5.10
CA SER A 57 0.29 8.15 -5.06
C SER A 57 -0.19 8.72 -6.40
N PHE A 58 -1.19 9.61 -6.35
CA PHE A 58 -1.86 10.20 -7.50
C PHE A 58 -1.88 11.72 -7.40
N GLN A 59 -1.68 12.38 -8.54
CA GLN A 59 -1.75 13.83 -8.59
C GLN A 59 -3.19 14.29 -8.30
N GLY A 60 -3.37 15.14 -7.29
CA GLY A 60 -4.68 15.64 -6.91
C GLY A 60 -5.50 14.67 -6.04
N ALA A 61 -4.84 13.76 -5.32
CA ALA A 61 -5.48 12.96 -4.29
C ALA A 61 -6.13 13.86 -3.22
N ALA A 62 -7.45 13.77 -3.08
CA ALA A 62 -8.24 14.56 -2.16
C ALA A 62 -9.48 13.78 -1.72
N PRO A 63 -10.02 14.01 -0.51
CA PRO A 63 -11.17 13.26 0.00
C PRO A 63 -12.45 13.57 -0.79
N ASP A 64 -12.51 14.74 -1.42
CA ASP A 64 -13.64 15.26 -2.19
C ASP A 64 -13.41 15.21 -3.71
N ALA A 65 -12.28 14.65 -4.18
CA ALA A 65 -12.01 14.50 -5.61
C ALA A 65 -13.15 13.73 -6.29
N THR A 66 -13.59 14.12 -7.49
CA THR A 66 -14.71 13.43 -8.19
C THR A 66 -14.30 12.07 -8.76
N PHE A 67 -13.05 11.92 -9.17
CA PHE A 67 -12.49 10.67 -9.67
C PHE A 67 -12.23 9.69 -8.53
N THR A 68 -12.77 8.47 -8.64
CA THR A 68 -12.72 7.47 -7.57
C THR A 68 -11.30 7.14 -7.13
N PHE A 69 -10.38 6.87 -8.06
CA PHE A 69 -9.03 6.49 -7.63
C PHE A 69 -8.27 7.66 -6.98
N ALA A 70 -8.55 8.92 -7.34
CA ALA A 70 -7.96 10.04 -6.61
C ALA A 70 -8.40 10.07 -5.14
N ARG A 71 -9.64 9.70 -4.82
CA ARG A 71 -10.09 9.52 -3.43
C ARG A 71 -9.44 8.31 -2.77
N ASP A 72 -9.38 7.16 -3.44
CA ASP A 72 -8.73 5.95 -2.90
C ASP A 72 -7.25 6.18 -2.57
N HIS A 73 -6.58 6.99 -3.41
CA HIS A 73 -5.21 7.43 -3.17
C HIS A 73 -5.10 8.32 -1.93
N TRP A 74 -6.05 9.23 -1.73
CA TRP A 74 -6.09 10.04 -0.52
C TRP A 74 -6.29 9.18 0.73
N ASP A 75 -7.18 8.18 0.70
CA ASP A 75 -7.38 7.26 1.82
C ASP A 75 -6.09 6.46 2.12
N THR A 76 -5.37 6.03 1.08
CA THR A 76 -4.08 5.34 1.25
C THR A 76 -3.01 6.27 1.83
N GLU A 77 -2.92 7.52 1.36
CA GLU A 77 -2.01 8.52 1.91
C GLU A 77 -2.32 8.84 3.37
N ALA A 78 -3.60 8.94 3.72
CA ALA A 78 -4.06 9.20 5.08
C ALA A 78 -3.67 8.04 6.01
N HIS A 79 -3.72 6.80 5.54
CA HIS A 79 -3.30 5.61 6.31
C HIS A 79 -1.79 5.54 6.57
N ILE A 80 -0.96 6.09 5.67
CA ILE A 80 0.51 6.10 5.83
C ILE A 80 0.97 7.15 6.86
N ARG A 81 0.20 8.23 7.06
CA ARG A 81 0.55 9.35 7.94
C ARG A 81 0.36 9.02 9.42
#